data_AF-A0A0G2YIT5-F1
#
_entry.id   AF-A0A0G2YIT5-F1
#
_cell.length_a   1.000
_cell.length_b   1.000
_cell.length_c   1.000
_cell.angle_alpha   90.00
_cell.angle_beta   90.00
_cell.angle_gamma   90.00
#
_symmetry.space_group_name_H-M   'P 1'
#
loop_
_entity.id
_entity.type
_entity.pdbx_description
1 polymer ?
#
loop_
_entity_poly.entity_id
_entity_poly.type
_entity_poly.pdbx_seq_one_letter_code
_entity_poly.pdbx_strand_id
1 'polypeptide(L)'
;MKNIIFLVLVICAASQAHIMMEVFGEVHEYKEACLAELGIEITHPPPPADGATKPPRQEPNHDMKCLINCLFMKKGILNNSGVLQPNKVNIPTSASNLDLVKCTTITNSDPCEQAYLVESCILDQLPQQS
;
A
#
# COMPACT_ATOMS: atom_id res chain seq x y z
N MET A 1 -38.16 2.51 -19.09
CA MET A 1 -36.85 1.82 -19.23
C MET A 1 -35.69 2.81 -19.35
N LYS A 2 -35.58 3.78 -18.44
CA LYS A 2 -34.56 4.85 -18.53
C LYS A 2 -33.85 5.12 -17.19
N ASN A 3 -34.16 4.32 -16.16
CA ASN A 3 -33.74 4.57 -14.77
C ASN A 3 -32.91 3.43 -14.18
N ILE A 4 -32.58 2.37 -14.93
CA ILE A 4 -31.79 1.22 -14.43
C ILE A 4 -30.28 1.40 -14.66
N ILE A 5 -29.89 2.29 -15.58
CA ILE A 5 -28.48 2.50 -15.97
C ILE A 5 -27.66 3.19 -14.85
N PHE A 6 -28.30 3.97 -13.98
CA PHE A 6 -27.60 4.68 -12.91
C PHE A 6 -27.19 3.81 -11.73
N LEU A 7 -27.82 2.64 -11.52
CA LEU A 7 -27.56 1.83 -10.33
C LEU A 7 -26.28 0.98 -10.43
N VAL A 8 -25.77 0.77 -11.65
CA VAL A 8 -24.57 -0.08 -11.89
C VAL A 8 -23.27 0.70 -11.71
N LEU A 9 -23.30 2.04 -11.84
CA LEU A 9 -22.09 2.88 -11.84
C LEU A 9 -21.59 3.25 -10.43
N VAL A 10 -22.39 3.07 -9.39
CA VAL A 10 -22.03 3.45 -8.00
C VAL A 10 -21.20 2.37 -7.29
N ILE A 11 -21.14 1.14 -7.82
CA ILE A 11 -20.47 0.02 -7.15
C ILE A 11 -18.94 0.02 -7.38
N CYS A 12 -18.43 0.69 -8.43
CA CYS A 12 -17.01 0.62 -8.79
C CYS A 12 -16.05 1.47 -7.93
N ALA A 13 -16.53 2.45 -7.15
CA ALA A 13 -15.62 3.33 -6.42
C ALA A 13 -15.05 2.71 -5.12
N ALA A 14 -15.66 1.64 -4.60
CA ALA A 14 -15.24 1.01 -3.34
C ALA A 14 -14.10 -0.02 -3.50
N SER A 15 -13.70 -0.38 -4.73
CA SER A 15 -12.83 -1.52 -5.00
C SER A 15 -11.33 -1.27 -4.77
N GLN A 16 -10.85 -0.02 -4.71
CA GLN A 16 -9.40 0.24 -4.75
C GLN A 16 -8.71 0.23 -3.39
N ALA A 17 -9.41 0.60 -2.30
CA ALA A 17 -8.88 0.44 -0.95
C ALA A 17 -8.70 -1.06 -0.57
N HIS A 18 -9.50 -1.94 -1.18
CA HIS A 18 -9.41 -3.38 -0.96
C HIS A 18 -8.07 -3.96 -1.38
N ILE A 19 -7.51 -3.54 -2.52
CA ILE A 19 -6.30 -4.17 -3.07
C ILE A 19 -5.08 -3.95 -2.17
N MET A 20 -4.92 -2.76 -1.58
CA MET A 20 -3.79 -2.49 -0.67
C MET A 20 -3.91 -3.29 0.64
N MET A 21 -5.14 -3.43 1.17
CA MET A 21 -5.42 -4.29 2.33
C MET A 21 -5.31 -5.78 1.99
N GLU A 22 -5.64 -6.18 0.77
CA GLU A 22 -5.49 -7.56 0.31
C GLU A 22 -4.01 -7.92 0.17
N VAL A 23 -3.19 -6.99 -0.37
CA VAL A 23 -1.79 -7.27 -0.70
C VAL A 23 -0.89 -7.29 0.51
N PHE A 24 -1.03 -6.27 1.35
CA PHE A 24 -0.23 -6.15 2.55
C PHE A 24 -0.97 -6.72 3.77
N GLY A 25 -2.15 -7.32 3.61
CA GLY A 25 -3.04 -7.83 4.67
C GLY A 25 -3.51 -6.74 5.63
N GLU A 26 -4.16 -7.11 6.74
CA GLU A 26 -4.43 -6.18 7.85
C GLU A 26 -3.11 -5.70 8.47
N VAL A 27 -2.58 -4.56 8.00
CA VAL A 27 -1.51 -3.80 8.67
C VAL A 27 -2.05 -2.92 9.79
N HIS A 28 -3.38 -2.82 9.87
CA HIS A 28 -4.11 -2.03 10.88
C HIS A 28 -3.75 -2.42 12.31
N GLU A 29 -3.48 -3.70 12.58
CA GLU A 29 -3.06 -4.19 13.90
C GLU A 29 -1.79 -3.48 14.40
N TYR A 30 -0.87 -3.15 13.50
CA TYR A 30 0.42 -2.54 13.83
C TYR A 30 0.43 -1.02 13.71
N LYS A 31 -0.64 -0.42 13.17
CA LYS A 31 -0.70 1.00 12.86
C LYS A 31 -0.48 1.88 14.08
N GLU A 32 -1.26 1.67 15.15
CA GLU A 32 -1.16 2.48 16.37
C GLU A 32 0.21 2.33 17.04
N ALA A 33 0.77 1.11 17.07
CA ALA A 33 2.11 0.86 17.60
C ALA A 33 3.18 1.62 16.80
N CYS A 34 3.11 1.58 15.47
CA CYS A 34 4.06 2.28 14.62
C CYS A 34 3.94 3.81 14.72
N LEU A 35 2.72 4.34 14.83
CA LEU A 35 2.52 5.78 15.04
C LEU A 35 3.09 6.25 16.37
N ALA A 36 2.86 5.47 17.43
CA ALA A 36 3.42 5.75 18.74
C ALA A 36 4.96 5.67 18.74
N GLU A 37 5.55 4.66 18.08
CA GLU A 37 7.01 4.51 17.97
C GLU A 37 7.67 5.65 17.19
N LEU A 38 7.00 6.17 16.17
CA LEU A 38 7.53 7.24 15.31
C LEU A 38 7.17 8.65 15.82
N GLY A 39 6.30 8.76 16.82
CA GLY A 39 5.79 10.05 17.31
C GLY A 39 4.96 10.80 16.26
N ILE A 40 4.30 10.08 15.35
CA ILE A 40 3.51 10.66 14.27
C ILE A 40 2.06 10.83 14.73
N GLU A 41 1.58 12.06 14.77
CA GLU A 41 0.14 12.34 14.87
C GLU A 41 -0.47 12.35 13.47
N ILE A 42 -1.30 11.36 13.12
CA ILE A 42 -1.99 11.40 11.83
C ILE A 42 -3.12 12.43 11.90
N THR A 43 -2.88 13.62 11.34
CA THR A 43 -3.99 14.47 10.87
C THR A 43 -4.57 13.84 9.62
N HIS A 44 -5.83 13.41 9.67
CA HIS A 44 -6.52 12.89 8.49
C HIS A 44 -6.57 14.00 7.44
N PRO A 45 -6.07 13.77 6.21
CA PRO A 45 -6.25 14.74 5.15
C PRO A 45 -7.75 14.93 4.94
N PRO A 46 -8.21 16.17 4.68
CA PRO A 46 -9.61 16.40 4.36
C PRO A 46 -10.00 15.54 3.15
N PRO A 47 -11.23 15.00 3.13
CA PRO A 47 -11.68 14.21 1.98
C PRO A 47 -11.51 15.03 0.70
N PRO A 48 -11.20 14.38 -0.45
CA PRO A 48 -11.08 15.08 -1.70
C PRO A 48 -12.37 15.88 -1.96
N ALA A 49 -12.23 17.19 -2.15
CA ALA A 49 -13.36 18.00 -2.60
C ALA A 49 -13.74 17.52 -4.01
N ASP A 50 -14.98 17.05 -4.12
CA ASP A 50 -15.74 16.92 -5.36
C ASP A 50 -15.14 15.98 -6.42
N GLY A 51 -15.46 14.68 -6.33
CA GLY A 51 -15.49 13.75 -7.48
C GLY A 51 -14.19 13.59 -8.27
N ALA A 52 -13.07 14.09 -7.75
CA ALA A 52 -11.78 14.06 -8.41
C ALA A 52 -11.31 12.61 -8.55
N THR A 53 -10.95 12.24 -9.77
CA THR A 53 -10.11 11.07 -10.06
C THR A 53 -8.93 11.09 -9.11
N LYS A 54 -8.67 9.91 -8.51
CA LYS A 54 -7.58 9.63 -7.58
C LYS A 54 -6.37 10.52 -7.90
N PRO A 55 -5.92 11.40 -6.97
CA PRO A 55 -4.74 12.22 -7.24
C PRO A 55 -3.59 11.31 -7.66
N PRO A 56 -2.71 11.74 -8.58
CA PRO A 56 -1.51 10.97 -8.90
C PRO A 56 -0.81 10.60 -7.60
N ARG A 57 -0.25 9.38 -7.51
CA ARG A 57 0.45 8.91 -6.31
C ARG A 57 1.58 9.89 -6.01
N GLN A 58 1.30 10.86 -5.14
CA GLN A 58 2.30 11.77 -4.66
C GLN A 58 3.26 10.95 -3.82
N GLU A 59 4.55 11.21 -4.01
CA GLU A 59 5.57 10.60 -3.17
C GLU A 59 5.27 10.96 -1.71
N PRO A 60 5.14 9.96 -0.82
CA PRO A 60 4.88 10.20 0.59
C PRO A 60 6.04 10.99 1.23
N ASN A 61 5.74 11.76 2.27
CA ASN A 61 6.78 12.38 3.09
C ASN A 61 7.59 11.32 3.85
N HIS A 62 8.72 11.73 4.43
CA HIS A 62 9.63 10.81 5.14
C HIS A 62 8.94 10.04 6.27
N ASP A 63 8.13 10.71 7.08
CA ASP A 63 7.36 10.09 8.17
C ASP A 63 6.47 8.94 7.68
N MET A 64 5.77 9.15 6.56
CA MET A 64 4.91 8.12 5.97
C MET A 64 5.73 6.96 5.38
N LYS A 65 6.90 7.24 4.81
CA LYS A 65 7.84 6.18 4.39
C LYS A 65 8.33 5.37 5.60
N CYS A 66 8.61 6.02 6.73
CA CYS A 66 8.98 5.33 7.96
C CYS A 66 7.82 4.53 8.56
N LEU A 67 6.58 5.02 8.43
CA LEU A 67 5.39 4.25 8.80
C LEU A 67 5.29 2.96 7.97
N ILE A 68 5.50 3.02 6.65
CA ILE A 68 5.54 1.84 5.77
C ILE A 68 6.61 0.85 6.25
N ASN A 69 7.82 1.34 6.52
CA ASN A 69 8.90 0.50 7.05
C ASN A 69 8.49 -0.21 8.35
N CYS A 70 7.96 0.53 9.33
CA CYS A 70 7.55 -0.05 10.60
C CYS A 70 6.48 -1.14 10.42
N LEU A 71 5.46 -0.87 9.60
CA LEU A 71 4.39 -1.83 9.31
C LEU A 71 4.94 -3.10 8.65
N PHE A 72 5.81 -2.94 7.66
CA PHE A 72 6.37 -4.08 6.93
C PHE A 72 7.30 -4.93 7.79
N MET A 73 8.09 -4.30 8.66
CA MET A 73 8.97 -4.99 9.61
C MET A 73 8.14 -5.80 10.62
N LYS A 74 7.13 -5.19 11.25
CA LYS A 74 6.28 -5.89 12.23
C LYS A 74 5.48 -7.03 11.62
N LYS A 75 5.03 -6.86 10.37
CA LYS A 75 4.34 -7.92 9.63
C LYS A 75 5.28 -9.02 9.10
N GLY A 76 6.59 -8.77 9.11
CA GLY A 76 7.60 -9.67 8.55
C GLY A 76 7.65 -9.66 7.02
N ILE A 77 7.02 -8.68 6.36
CA ILE A 77 7.17 -8.44 4.92
C ILE A 77 8.62 -8.07 4.61
N LEU A 78 9.23 -7.25 5.46
CA LEU A 78 10.68 -7.03 5.46
C LEU A 78 11.30 -7.83 6.62
N ASN A 79 12.48 -8.40 6.39
CA ASN A 79 13.28 -8.96 7.48
C ASN A 79 14.09 -7.87 8.20
N ASN A 80 14.85 -8.24 9.23
CA ASN A 80 15.68 -7.31 10.02
C ASN A 80 16.75 -6.54 9.20
N SER A 81 17.05 -6.98 7.98
CA SER A 81 17.96 -6.31 7.05
C SER A 81 17.23 -5.44 6.02
N GLY A 82 15.91 -5.28 6.15
CA GLY A 82 15.07 -4.54 5.19
C GLY A 82 14.82 -5.29 3.88
N VAL A 83 15.16 -6.58 3.80
CA VAL A 83 14.97 -7.37 2.57
C VAL A 83 13.58 -7.97 2.53
N LEU A 84 12.89 -7.77 1.42
CA LEU A 84 11.56 -8.32 1.15
C LEU A 84 11.54 -9.85 1.33
N GLN A 85 10.49 -10.33 1.98
CA GLN A 85 10.14 -11.74 2.14
C GLN A 85 8.92 -12.01 1.23
N PRO A 86 9.11 -12.48 -0.02
CA PRO A 86 8.03 -12.62 -1.00
C PRO A 86 6.85 -13.48 -0.51
N ASN A 87 7.14 -14.50 0.28
CA ASN A 87 6.16 -15.42 0.87
C ASN A 87 5.31 -14.79 2.00
N LYS A 88 5.62 -13.56 2.42
CA LYS A 88 4.90 -12.81 3.45
C LYS A 88 3.99 -11.74 2.86
N VAL A 89 4.11 -11.47 1.56
CA VAL A 89 3.17 -10.64 0.81
C VAL A 89 1.97 -11.50 0.46
N ASN A 90 0.78 -11.06 0.85
CA ASN A 90 -0.43 -11.75 0.48
C ASN A 90 -0.74 -11.32 -0.97
N ILE A 91 -0.79 -12.24 -1.92
CA ILE A 91 -1.06 -11.85 -3.31
C ILE A 91 -2.48 -12.29 -3.64
N PRO A 92 -3.37 -11.38 -4.08
CA PRO A 92 -4.70 -11.79 -4.50
C PRO A 92 -4.57 -12.80 -5.65
N THR A 93 -5.42 -13.83 -5.67
CA THR A 93 -5.35 -14.93 -6.65
C THR A 93 -5.40 -14.46 -8.11
N SER A 94 -5.97 -13.27 -8.36
CA SER A 94 -6.01 -12.58 -9.64
C SER A 94 -4.64 -12.06 -10.12
N ALA A 95 -3.64 -11.98 -9.24
CA ALA A 95 -2.28 -11.52 -9.52
C ALA A 95 -1.25 -12.66 -9.47
N SER A 96 -1.60 -13.81 -10.05
CA SER A 96 -0.79 -15.05 -9.99
C SER A 96 0.57 -14.99 -10.69
N ASN A 97 0.86 -13.90 -11.43
CA ASN A 97 2.09 -13.73 -12.22
C ASN A 97 3.07 -12.69 -11.64
N LEU A 98 2.92 -12.28 -10.37
CA LEU A 98 3.87 -11.34 -9.74
C LEU A 98 5.22 -12.01 -9.52
N ASP A 99 6.28 -11.36 -9.98
CA ASP A 99 7.66 -11.73 -9.72
C ASP A 99 8.25 -10.82 -8.63
N LEU A 100 7.83 -11.09 -7.39
CA LEU A 100 8.27 -10.33 -6.22
C LEU A 100 9.78 -10.48 -5.94
N VAL A 101 10.46 -11.45 -6.56
CA VAL A 101 11.91 -11.62 -6.42
C VAL A 101 12.64 -10.37 -6.93
N LYS A 102 12.09 -9.69 -7.94
CA LYS A 102 12.64 -8.42 -8.46
C LYS A 102 12.68 -7.30 -7.43
N CYS A 103 11.80 -7.33 -6.44
CA CYS A 103 11.75 -6.31 -5.39
C CYS A 103 12.69 -6.63 -4.21
N THR A 104 13.31 -7.82 -4.17
CA THR A 104 14.21 -8.22 -3.07
C THR A 104 15.61 -7.59 -3.17
N THR A 105 15.99 -7.12 -4.36
CA THR A 105 17.30 -6.51 -4.60
C THR A 105 17.32 -5.00 -4.35
N ILE A 106 16.19 -4.43 -3.94
CA ILE A 106 16.07 -3.00 -3.65
C ILE A 106 16.78 -2.71 -2.33
N THR A 107 17.75 -1.80 -2.39
CA THR A 107 18.53 -1.36 -1.24
C THR A 107 18.60 0.16 -1.22
N ASN A 108 18.51 0.75 -0.03
CA ASN A 108 18.77 2.18 0.17
C ASN A 108 19.52 2.37 1.49
N SER A 109 20.31 3.44 1.62
CA SER A 109 20.95 3.80 2.89
C SER A 109 19.95 4.21 3.97
N ASP A 110 18.79 4.73 3.57
CA ASP A 110 17.67 5.03 4.46
C ASP A 110 16.67 3.86 4.46
N PRO A 111 16.45 3.19 5.60
CA PRO A 111 15.47 2.10 5.73
C PRO A 111 14.04 2.52 5.37
N CYS A 112 13.65 3.76 5.66
CA CYS A 112 12.32 4.28 5.33
C CYS A 112 12.16 4.41 3.81
N GLU A 113 13.18 4.95 3.13
CA GLU A 113 13.21 5.03 1.67
C GLU A 113 13.21 3.64 1.04
N GLN A 114 14.02 2.71 1.58
CA GLN A 114 14.06 1.33 1.10
C GLN A 114 12.68 0.67 1.16
N ALA A 115 11.97 0.79 2.27
CA ALA A 115 10.64 0.20 2.41
C ALA A 115 9.63 0.78 1.41
N TYR A 116 9.67 2.09 1.17
CA TYR A 116 8.84 2.75 0.16
C TYR A 116 9.15 2.27 -1.26
N LEU A 117 10.43 2.12 -1.61
CA LEU A 117 10.84 1.60 -2.91
C LEU A 117 10.41 0.15 -3.11
N VAL A 118 10.51 -0.68 -2.06
CA VAL A 118 10.00 -2.05 -2.07
C VAL A 118 8.48 -2.08 -2.26
N GLU A 119 7.72 -1.28 -1.49
CA GLU A 119 6.26 -1.16 -1.67
C GLU A 119 5.91 -0.74 -3.10
N SER A 120 6.59 0.27 -3.63
CA SER A 120 6.36 0.75 -4.99
C SER A 120 6.63 -0.31 -6.03
N CYS A 121 7.72 -1.06 -5.90
CA CYS A 121 8.01 -2.19 -6.78
C CYS A 121 6.92 -3.27 -6.74
N ILE A 122 6.36 -3.58 -5.56
CA ILE A 122 5.27 -4.54 -5.43
C ILE A 122 4.02 -4.01 -6.13
N LEU A 123 3.65 -2.76 -5.88
CA LEU A 123 2.46 -2.12 -6.47
C LEU A 123 2.56 -1.98 -7.98
N ASP A 124 3.75 -1.69 -8.53
CA ASP A 124 3.98 -1.58 -9.97
C ASP A 124 3.78 -2.90 -10.71
N GLN A 125 3.91 -4.02 -10.01
CA GLN A 125 3.64 -5.34 -10.58
C GLN A 125 2.16 -5.72 -10.54
N LEU A 126 1.36 -5.09 -9.66
CA LEU A 126 -0.07 -5.36 -9.60
C LEU A 126 -0.78 -4.84 -10.86
N PRO A 127 -1.81 -5.54 -11.36
CA PRO A 127 -2.61 -5.03 -12.45
C PRO A 127 -3.23 -3.68 -12.04
N GLN A 128 -2.78 -2.61 -12.69
CA GLN A 128 -3.35 -1.28 -12.56
C GLN A 128 -4.82 -1.39 -13.00
N GLN A 129 -5.76 -1.21 -12.08
CA GLN A 129 -7.17 -1.18 -12.44
C GLN A 129 -7.45 0.12 -13.19
N SER A 130 -7.48 0.01 -14.52
CA SER A 130 -7.96 1.00 -15.48
C SER A 130 -9.44 1.31 -15.30
#